data_AF-A0A8S0FIH5-F1
#
_entry.id   AF-A0A8S0FIH5-F1
#
_cell.length_a   1.000
_cell.length_b   1.000
_cell.length_c   1.000
_cell.angle_alpha   90.00
_cell.angle_beta   90.00
_cell.angle_gamma   90.00
#
_symmetry.space_group_name_H-M   'P 1'
#
loop_
_entity.id
_entity.type
_entity.pdbx_description
1 polymer ?
#
loop_
_entity_poly.entity_id
_entity_poly.type
_entity_poly.pdbx_seq_one_letter_code
_entity_poly.pdbx_strand_id
1 'polypeptide(L)'
;MGHGLSVTGDIVSSTKVRAGSGKKFTVSSNNTSTKEAAFNLWGNSSRPVVAELGDDAGWHFYSQRNTDNSITFAVNGQVSPSNYSNFDSRYVRDIRLGTRVVQTMKKGVMYEKAGHVITGLGIIGEVDGDDPAVFRPIQKYINGTWYNVAQV
;
A
#
# COMPACT_ATOMS: atom_id res chain seq x y z
N MET A 1 -50.82 -0.16 3.57
CA MET A 1 -50.17 -1.44 3.19
C MET A 1 -48.98 -1.12 2.30
N GLY A 2 -47.81 -1.74 2.43
CA GLY A 2 -47.43 -2.75 3.43
C GLY A 2 -47.00 -2.18 4.79
N HIS A 3 -47.25 -2.95 5.85
CA HIS A 3 -46.66 -2.78 7.17
C HIS A 3 -45.66 -3.94 7.38
N GLY A 4 -44.55 -3.72 8.08
CA GLY A 4 -43.40 -4.63 8.02
C GLY A 4 -43.08 -5.39 9.31
N LEU A 5 -43.32 -6.69 9.31
CA LEU A 5 -42.51 -7.72 9.98
C LEU A 5 -42.83 -9.08 9.34
N SER A 6 -41.82 -9.88 8.99
CA SER A 6 -42.01 -11.34 8.90
C SER A 6 -40.68 -12.04 9.18
N VAL A 7 -40.75 -13.08 10.01
CA VAL A 7 -39.64 -13.83 10.61
C VAL A 7 -40.20 -15.21 10.93
N THR A 8 -39.41 -16.27 10.75
CA THR A 8 -39.81 -17.65 11.11
C THR A 8 -38.85 -18.37 12.06
N GLY A 9 -37.75 -17.71 12.46
CA GLY A 9 -36.75 -18.19 13.44
C GLY A 9 -35.32 -18.15 12.85
N ASP A 10 -34.27 -17.72 13.54
CA ASP A 10 -34.19 -17.14 14.89
C ASP A 10 -33.78 -15.66 14.87
N ILE A 11 -34.37 -14.89 15.80
CA ILE A 11 -33.91 -13.56 16.21
C ILE A 11 -34.16 -13.45 17.71
N VAL A 12 -33.12 -13.45 18.55
CA VAL A 12 -33.30 -13.34 20.01
C VAL A 12 -32.38 -12.27 20.59
N SER A 13 -32.91 -11.48 21.51
CA SER A 13 -32.23 -10.35 22.13
C SER A 13 -32.84 -9.98 23.47
N SER A 14 -32.01 -9.91 24.51
CA SER A 14 -32.18 -9.00 25.66
C SER A 14 -31.08 -7.91 25.66
N THR A 15 -30.41 -7.75 24.51
CA THR A 15 -29.31 -6.81 24.28
C THR A 15 -29.65 -5.88 23.09
N LYS A 16 -29.15 -6.07 21.86
CA LYS A 16 -29.34 -5.12 20.72
C LYS A 16 -29.26 -5.81 19.35
N VAL A 17 -30.12 -5.64 18.32
CA VAL A 17 -31.42 -4.93 18.13
C VAL A 17 -31.41 -3.39 18.25
N ARG A 18 -32.00 -2.56 17.36
CA ARG A 18 -32.47 -2.58 15.93
C ARG A 18 -32.47 -1.09 15.48
N ALA A 19 -32.38 -0.72 14.17
CA ALA A 19 -32.13 0.69 13.79
C ALA A 19 -32.85 1.27 12.54
N GLY A 20 -33.50 2.44 12.73
CA GLY A 20 -33.61 3.49 11.71
C GLY A 20 -34.94 4.27 11.63
N SER A 21 -35.03 5.48 12.23
CA SER A 21 -36.20 6.37 12.10
C SER A 21 -36.16 7.29 10.87
N GLY A 22 -34.97 7.77 10.46
CA GLY A 22 -34.78 8.61 9.26
C GLY A 22 -33.71 8.11 8.27
N LYS A 23 -32.94 7.09 8.65
CA LYS A 23 -32.00 6.32 7.82
C LYS A 23 -32.05 4.88 8.32
N LYS A 24 -32.19 3.92 7.42
CA LYS A 24 -32.32 2.49 7.75
C LYS A 24 -30.97 1.79 7.60
N PHE A 25 -30.65 0.88 8.52
CA PHE A 25 -29.60 -0.10 8.31
C PHE A 25 -30.21 -1.29 7.54
N THR A 26 -29.59 -1.72 6.45
CA THR A 26 -30.15 -2.74 5.54
C THR A 26 -29.10 -3.80 5.22
N VAL A 27 -29.50 -5.06 5.38
CA VAL A 27 -28.82 -6.22 4.81
C VAL A 27 -29.78 -6.78 3.75
N SER A 28 -29.31 -6.90 2.51
CA SER A 28 -30.16 -7.23 1.36
C SER A 28 -29.37 -7.91 0.25
N SER A 29 -30.02 -8.85 -0.44
CA SER A 29 -29.54 -9.44 -1.68
C SER A 29 -30.33 -8.88 -2.87
N ASN A 30 -29.65 -8.58 -3.97
CA ASN A 30 -30.27 -8.30 -5.27
C ASN A 30 -30.56 -9.58 -6.08
N ASN A 31 -30.21 -10.76 -5.55
CA ASN A 31 -30.34 -12.08 -6.17
C ASN A 31 -29.61 -12.24 -7.52
N THR A 32 -28.53 -11.47 -7.71
CA THR A 32 -27.63 -11.55 -8.88
C THR A 32 -26.31 -12.26 -8.59
N SER A 33 -26.07 -12.71 -7.35
CA SER A 33 -24.89 -13.49 -6.99
C SER A 33 -25.05 -14.94 -7.46
N THR A 34 -23.98 -15.54 -7.98
CA THR A 34 -23.92 -16.97 -8.33
C THR A 34 -23.48 -17.87 -7.18
N LYS A 35 -23.17 -17.27 -6.02
CA LYS A 35 -22.79 -17.94 -4.77
C LYS A 35 -23.49 -17.32 -3.57
N GLU A 36 -23.63 -18.08 -2.49
CA GLU A 36 -23.98 -17.53 -1.18
C GLU A 36 -22.78 -16.81 -0.55
N ALA A 37 -23.04 -15.98 0.46
CA ALA A 37 -22.01 -15.38 1.29
C ALA A 37 -22.50 -15.33 2.74
N ALA A 38 -21.66 -15.79 3.67
CA ALA A 38 -21.97 -15.89 5.09
C ALA A 38 -21.08 -14.95 5.91
N PHE A 39 -21.66 -14.31 6.93
CA PHE A 39 -20.92 -13.62 7.97
C PHE A 39 -20.86 -14.49 9.23
N ASN A 40 -19.65 -14.96 9.55
CA ASN A 40 -19.40 -15.95 10.60
C ASN A 40 -18.76 -15.29 11.83
N LEU A 41 -19.18 -15.72 13.02
CA LEU A 41 -18.48 -15.43 14.28
C LEU A 41 -18.00 -16.76 14.86
N TRP A 42 -16.68 -16.92 14.96
CA TRP A 42 -16.06 -18.14 15.48
C TRP A 42 -14.78 -17.82 16.26
N GLY A 43 -14.21 -18.83 16.91
CA GLY A 43 -12.93 -18.69 17.61
C GLY A 43 -12.43 -19.98 18.24
N ASN A 44 -11.18 -19.97 18.69
CA ASN A 44 -10.54 -21.02 19.47
C ASN A 44 -9.42 -20.43 20.36
N SER A 45 -8.71 -21.26 21.12
CA SER A 45 -7.66 -20.79 22.05
C SER A 45 -6.51 -20.01 21.40
N SER A 46 -6.22 -20.23 20.11
CA SER A 46 -5.21 -19.49 19.34
C SER A 46 -5.79 -18.31 18.56
N ARG A 47 -7.10 -18.29 18.31
CA ARG A 47 -7.83 -17.22 17.60
C ARG A 47 -9.10 -16.86 18.41
N PRO A 48 -9.00 -16.14 19.54
CA PRO A 48 -10.10 -15.99 20.50
C PRO A 48 -11.40 -15.41 19.93
N VAL A 49 -11.32 -14.47 18.98
CA VAL A 49 -12.48 -13.90 18.29
C VAL A 49 -12.13 -13.70 16.82
N VAL A 50 -12.91 -14.29 15.91
CA VAL A 50 -12.83 -14.08 14.46
C VAL A 50 -14.22 -13.72 13.95
N ALA A 51 -14.33 -12.55 13.33
CA ALA A 51 -15.52 -12.10 12.61
C ALA A 51 -15.18 -12.05 11.12
N GLU A 52 -15.82 -12.90 10.32
CA GLU A 52 -15.36 -13.32 9.00
C GLU A 52 -16.49 -13.22 7.96
N LEU A 53 -16.17 -12.81 6.73
CA LEU A 53 -17.02 -12.96 5.56
C LEU A 53 -16.41 -14.01 4.62
N GLY A 54 -17.21 -14.93 4.08
CA GLY A 54 -16.76 -15.91 3.09
C GLY A 54 -17.89 -16.51 2.25
N ASP A 55 -17.51 -17.33 1.28
CA ASP A 55 -18.40 -18.21 0.48
C ASP A 55 -17.95 -19.68 0.58
N ASP A 56 -18.65 -20.60 -0.09
CA ASP A 56 -18.35 -22.05 -0.06
C ASP A 56 -16.92 -22.44 -0.51
N ALA A 57 -16.24 -21.56 -1.26
CA ALA A 57 -14.84 -21.73 -1.65
C ALA A 57 -13.83 -21.11 -0.66
N GLY A 58 -14.29 -20.43 0.39
CA GLY A 58 -13.46 -19.93 1.48
C GLY A 58 -13.75 -18.48 1.92
N TRP A 59 -12.94 -18.03 2.89
CA TRP A 59 -13.02 -16.68 3.46
C TRP A 59 -12.54 -15.60 2.48
N HIS A 60 -13.21 -14.45 2.50
CA HIS A 60 -12.86 -13.24 1.75
C HIS A 60 -12.04 -12.28 2.62
N PHE A 61 -12.51 -12.01 3.84
CA PHE A 61 -11.80 -11.21 4.84
C PHE A 61 -12.26 -11.54 6.25
N TYR A 62 -11.43 -11.25 7.24
CA TYR A 62 -11.82 -11.30 8.66
C TYR A 62 -11.18 -10.20 9.50
N SER A 63 -11.87 -9.81 10.56
CA SER A 63 -11.30 -9.12 11.71
C SER A 63 -11.12 -10.11 12.85
N GLN A 64 -9.92 -10.15 13.45
CA GLN A 64 -9.59 -11.05 14.54
C GLN A 64 -8.99 -10.29 15.72
N ARG A 65 -9.37 -10.67 16.95
CA ARG A 65 -8.59 -10.37 18.15
C ARG A 65 -7.68 -11.55 18.48
N ASN A 66 -6.39 -11.27 18.60
CA ASN A 66 -5.34 -12.23 18.93
C ASN A 66 -5.25 -12.47 20.45
N THR A 67 -4.50 -13.50 20.86
CA THR A 67 -4.29 -13.85 22.28
C THR A 67 -3.53 -12.79 23.08
N ASP A 68 -2.73 -11.95 22.40
CA ASP A 68 -2.04 -10.78 22.96
C ASP A 68 -2.91 -9.51 22.99
N ASN A 69 -4.21 -9.63 22.67
CA ASN A 69 -5.19 -8.56 22.47
C ASN A 69 -4.97 -7.65 21.25
N SER A 70 -3.94 -7.86 20.43
CA SER A 70 -3.81 -7.15 19.15
C SER A 70 -4.97 -7.50 18.19
N ILE A 71 -5.20 -6.64 17.20
CA ILE A 71 -6.25 -6.85 16.19
C ILE A 71 -5.60 -7.01 14.82
N THR A 72 -6.02 -8.04 14.08
CA THR A 72 -5.64 -8.26 12.68
C THR A 72 -6.88 -8.12 11.80
N PHE A 73 -6.79 -7.31 10.74
CA PHE A 73 -7.74 -7.33 9.64
C PHE A 73 -7.03 -7.96 8.43
N ALA A 74 -7.51 -9.12 7.99
CA ALA A 74 -6.90 -9.89 6.90
C ALA A 74 -7.85 -9.97 5.70
N VAL A 75 -7.31 -9.93 4.49
CA VAL A 75 -8.05 -10.01 3.23
C VAL A 75 -7.40 -11.09 2.35
N ASN A 76 -8.21 -12.01 1.84
CA ASN A 76 -7.81 -13.08 0.92
C ASN A 76 -7.83 -12.58 -0.53
N GLY A 77 -7.04 -11.55 -0.83
CA GLY A 77 -7.06 -10.88 -2.12
C GLY A 77 -6.48 -9.48 -2.10
N GLN A 78 -6.78 -8.70 -3.14
CA GLN A 78 -6.29 -7.34 -3.30
C GLN A 78 -7.13 -6.33 -2.49
N VAL A 79 -6.44 -5.42 -1.81
CA VAL A 79 -7.05 -4.20 -1.26
C VAL A 79 -6.77 -3.04 -2.23
N SER A 80 -7.81 -2.35 -2.70
CA SER A 80 -7.71 -1.19 -3.59
C SER A 80 -8.32 0.06 -2.94
N PRO A 81 -7.52 0.86 -2.23
CA PRO A 81 -7.92 2.19 -1.77
C PRO A 81 -8.19 3.16 -2.93
N SER A 82 -9.14 4.07 -2.74
CA SER A 82 -9.32 5.22 -3.64
C SER A 82 -8.23 6.29 -3.49
N ASN A 83 -7.40 6.21 -2.45
CA ASN A 83 -6.33 7.15 -2.15
C ASN A 83 -5.12 6.38 -1.55
N TYR A 84 -3.97 6.49 -2.20
CA TYR A 84 -2.71 5.82 -1.81
C TYR A 84 -1.70 6.76 -1.14
N SER A 85 -2.06 8.01 -0.81
CA SER A 85 -1.12 9.03 -0.30
C SER A 85 -0.34 8.62 0.96
N ASN A 86 -0.93 7.82 1.85
CA ASN A 86 -0.28 7.24 3.03
C ASN A 86 0.66 6.05 2.73
N PHE A 87 0.65 5.53 1.50
CA PHE A 87 1.60 4.54 0.99
C PHE A 87 2.67 5.22 0.12
N ASP A 88 2.26 6.07 -0.82
CA ASP A 88 3.13 6.81 -1.75
C ASP A 88 4.13 7.76 -1.07
N SER A 89 3.82 8.18 0.17
CA SER A 89 4.70 8.98 1.03
C SER A 89 5.85 8.19 1.68
N ARG A 90 5.80 6.86 1.66
CA ARG A 90 6.72 5.99 2.43
C ARG A 90 7.77 5.27 1.59
N TYR A 91 7.56 5.16 0.28
CA TYR A 91 8.38 4.33 -0.60
C TYR A 91 8.95 5.12 -1.78
N VAL A 92 10.15 4.73 -2.22
CA VAL A 92 10.68 5.14 -3.53
C VAL A 92 9.89 4.42 -4.61
N ARG A 93 9.34 5.18 -5.55
CA ARG A 93 8.53 4.65 -6.66
C ARG A 93 9.29 4.58 -7.98
N ASP A 94 10.39 5.31 -8.11
CA ASP A 94 11.26 5.33 -9.30
C ASP A 94 12.68 5.85 -8.96
N ILE A 95 13.67 5.46 -9.76
CA ILE A 95 15.08 5.87 -9.69
C ILE A 95 15.54 6.26 -11.09
N ARG A 96 16.21 7.42 -11.25
CA ARG A 96 16.80 7.81 -12.54
C ARG A 96 18.13 8.53 -12.40
N LEU A 97 18.84 8.64 -13.52
CA LEU A 97 19.93 9.61 -13.68
C LEU A 97 19.36 10.96 -14.09
N GLY A 98 19.65 12.01 -13.31
CA GLY A 98 19.19 13.37 -13.58
C GLY A 98 20.01 14.10 -14.63
N THR A 99 20.00 15.44 -14.55
CA THR A 99 20.64 16.35 -15.51
C THR A 99 22.13 16.06 -15.69
N ARG A 100 22.60 16.13 -16.95
CA ARG A 100 24.02 16.03 -17.31
C ARG A 100 24.80 17.19 -16.72
N VAL A 101 25.85 16.90 -15.95
CA VAL A 101 26.88 17.84 -15.50
C VAL A 101 28.19 17.45 -16.17
N VAL A 102 28.95 18.42 -16.67
CA VAL A 102 30.31 18.20 -17.17
C VAL A 102 31.28 18.90 -16.23
N GLN A 103 32.34 18.20 -15.84
CA GLN A 103 33.40 18.69 -14.96
C GLN A 103 34.74 18.34 -15.60
N THR A 104 35.61 19.34 -15.79
CA THR A 104 37.01 19.09 -16.17
C THR A 104 37.75 18.48 -14.99
N MET A 105 38.35 17.32 -15.21
CA MET A 105 39.23 16.60 -14.30
C MET A 105 40.65 17.12 -14.54
N LYS A 106 41.17 17.91 -13.61
CA LYS A 106 42.54 18.41 -13.70
C LYS A 106 43.57 17.32 -13.41
N LYS A 107 44.72 17.37 -14.11
CA LYS A 107 45.85 16.45 -13.87
C LYS A 107 46.17 16.33 -12.38
N GLY A 108 46.24 15.08 -11.89
CA GLY A 108 46.62 14.77 -10.51
C GLY A 108 45.57 15.09 -9.44
N VAL A 109 44.35 15.46 -9.81
CA VAL A 109 43.27 15.81 -8.86
C VAL A 109 42.13 14.79 -8.93
N MET A 110 41.76 14.24 -7.78
CA MET A 110 40.53 13.44 -7.63
C MET A 110 39.33 14.38 -7.47
N TYR A 111 38.28 14.17 -8.26
CA TYR A 111 37.00 14.88 -8.12
C TYR A 111 35.89 13.91 -7.75
N GLU A 112 35.18 14.24 -6.68
CA GLU A 112 33.92 13.62 -6.31
C GLU A 112 32.81 14.65 -6.34
N LYS A 113 31.58 14.21 -6.66
CA LYS A 113 30.40 15.07 -6.65
C LYS A 113 29.27 14.34 -5.95
N ALA A 114 29.00 14.74 -4.70
CA ALA A 114 28.04 14.07 -3.83
C ALA A 114 26.72 13.71 -4.55
N GLY A 115 26.33 12.44 -4.45
CA GLY A 115 25.10 11.93 -5.05
C GLY A 115 25.12 11.76 -6.57
N HIS A 116 26.27 11.93 -7.23
CA HIS A 116 26.43 11.75 -8.67
C HIS A 116 27.28 10.52 -8.99
N VAL A 117 27.04 9.96 -10.18
CA VAL A 117 27.89 8.93 -10.79
C VAL A 117 28.49 9.45 -12.09
N ILE A 118 29.68 8.94 -12.44
CA ILE A 118 30.27 9.16 -13.77
C ILE A 118 29.49 8.33 -14.78
N THR A 119 29.11 8.96 -15.89
CA THR A 119 28.29 8.40 -16.98
C THR A 119 28.95 8.55 -18.35
N GLY A 120 30.19 9.03 -18.36
CA GLY A 120 31.04 9.18 -19.53
C GLY A 120 32.33 9.91 -19.18
N LEU A 121 33.40 9.61 -19.89
CA LEU A 121 34.68 10.30 -19.87
C LEU A 121 35.00 10.70 -21.31
N GLY A 122 35.50 11.92 -21.51
CA GLY A 122 36.17 12.31 -22.76
C GLY A 122 37.65 12.49 -22.48
N ILE A 123 38.51 11.93 -23.33
CA ILE A 123 39.95 12.13 -23.27
C ILE A 123 40.32 13.14 -24.36
N ILE A 124 40.95 14.25 -23.99
CA ILE A 124 41.30 15.36 -24.89
C ILE A 124 42.83 15.53 -24.88
N GLY A 125 43.48 14.80 -25.78
CA GLY A 125 44.93 14.89 -26.01
C GLY A 125 45.69 13.71 -25.39
N GLU A 126 46.78 14.02 -24.68
CA GLU A 126 47.63 13.03 -24.04
C GLU A 126 47.03 12.48 -22.74
N VAL A 127 47.52 11.32 -22.29
CA VAL A 127 46.98 10.50 -21.17
C VAL A 127 46.91 11.23 -19.82
N ASP A 128 47.59 12.37 -19.69
CA ASP A 128 47.67 13.18 -18.46
C ASP A 128 47.04 14.59 -18.61
N GLY A 129 46.12 14.78 -19.57
CA GLY A 129 45.47 16.07 -19.87
C GLY A 129 44.40 16.52 -18.85
N ASP A 130 43.83 17.71 -19.10
CA ASP A 130 42.64 18.22 -18.40
C ASP A 130 41.37 17.67 -19.09
N ASP A 131 40.86 16.54 -18.59
CA ASP A 131 39.85 15.71 -19.28
C ASP A 131 38.41 15.92 -18.76
N PRO A 132 37.37 16.08 -19.62
CA PRO A 132 35.99 16.20 -19.17
C PRO A 132 35.37 14.87 -18.71
N ALA A 133 34.99 14.80 -17.44
CA ALA A 133 34.09 13.77 -16.90
C ALA A 133 32.62 14.23 -16.93
N VAL A 134 31.72 13.32 -17.28
CA VAL A 134 30.27 13.55 -17.33
C VAL A 134 29.61 12.92 -16.12
N PHE A 135 29.20 13.75 -15.17
CA PHE A 135 28.48 13.34 -13.97
C PHE A 135 26.96 13.45 -14.18
N ARG A 136 26.18 12.56 -13.56
CA ARG A 136 24.72 12.73 -13.40
C ARG A 136 24.32 12.41 -11.96
N PRO A 137 23.44 13.21 -11.33
CA PRO A 137 22.92 12.89 -10.00
C PRO A 137 22.04 11.65 -10.10
N ILE A 138 22.16 10.72 -9.15
CA ILE A 138 21.14 9.71 -8.92
C ILE A 138 19.96 10.43 -8.25
N GLN A 139 18.77 10.30 -8.83
CA GLN A 139 17.54 10.86 -8.30
C GLN A 139 16.56 9.74 -7.91
N LYS A 140 15.83 9.94 -6.81
CA LYS A 140 14.77 9.06 -6.33
C LYS A 140 13.42 9.79 -6.31
N TYR A 141 12.36 9.10 -6.72
CA TYR A 141 11.00 9.64 -6.76
C TYR A 141 10.20 9.16 -5.55
N ILE A 142 9.78 10.08 -4.70
CA ILE A 142 8.95 9.81 -3.50
C ILE A 142 7.82 10.83 -3.50
N ASN A 143 6.57 10.40 -3.29
CA ASN A 143 5.40 11.26 -3.16
C ASN A 143 5.29 12.42 -4.19
N GLY A 144 5.41 12.10 -5.48
CA GLY A 144 5.31 13.11 -6.54
C GLY A 144 6.56 13.97 -6.76
N THR A 145 7.61 13.81 -5.95
CA THR A 145 8.80 14.68 -5.93
C THR A 145 10.09 13.91 -6.23
N TRP A 146 10.96 14.49 -7.05
CA TRP A 146 12.30 13.97 -7.33
C TRP A 146 13.34 14.59 -6.38
N TYR A 147 14.06 13.72 -5.67
CA TYR A 147 15.14 14.12 -4.75
C TYR A 147 16.48 13.60 -5.27
N ASN A 148 17.54 14.40 -5.19
CA ASN A 148 18.90 13.89 -5.37
C ASN A 148 19.25 12.96 -4.19
N VAL A 149 19.98 11.88 -4.46
CA VAL A 149 20.51 10.98 -3.43
C VAL A 149 21.69 11.64 -2.72
N ALA A 150 21.86 11.38 -1.43
CA ALA A 150 23.01 11.83 -0.65
C ALA A 150 24.18 10.82 -0.74
N GLN A 151 25.41 11.31 -0.58
CA GLN A 151 26.61 10.51 -0.36
C GLN A 151 27.09 10.80 1.06
N VAL A 152 27.54 9.76 1.78
CA VAL A 152 28.00 9.80 3.18
C VAL A 152 29.42 9.23 3.28
#